data_AF-A0A8J2TWA9-F1
#
_entry.id   AF-A0A8J2TWA9-F1
#
_cell.length_a   1.000
_cell.length_b   1.000
_cell.length_c   1.000
_cell.angle_alpha   90.00
_cell.angle_beta   90.00
_cell.angle_gamma   90.00
#
_symmetry.space_group_name_H-M   'P 1'
#
loop_
_entity.id
_entity.type
_entity.pdbx_description
1 polymer ?
#
loop_
_entity_poly.entity_id
_entity_poly.type
_entity_poly.pdbx_seq_one_letter_code
_entity_poly.pdbx_strand_id
1 'polypeptide(L)'
;MAEHRQGALDTPRRARRRLPRLWMSNETFGIWAERFARVMGTPQFLLGMTVFCAVWLAWNSLVPESLQFDPKALNFTLLTLILSLQASYAAPLILLAENRSADRDRVEFQADRQRAERALADTEFLTREVASLRIAMRDVATRDFIRSELRSLIEEMEEQRRGDDAAGDRDAADPPRDRPHEESRTQG
;
A
#
# COMPACT_ATOMS: atom_id res chain seq x y z
N MET A 1 -34.06 56.97 -32.74
CA MET A 1 -34.01 55.63 -32.13
C MET A 1 -33.37 54.69 -33.14
N ALA A 2 -32.08 54.40 -33.00
CA ALA A 2 -31.37 53.45 -33.84
C ALA A 2 -30.34 52.72 -32.97
N GLU A 3 -30.70 51.54 -32.48
CA GLU A 3 -29.74 50.58 -31.94
C GLU A 3 -29.78 49.34 -32.82
N HIS A 4 -28.81 49.24 -33.73
CA HIS A 4 -28.52 47.98 -34.41
C HIS A 4 -27.58 47.17 -33.53
N ARG A 5 -28.12 46.12 -32.90
CA ARG A 5 -27.36 45.10 -32.16
C ARG A 5 -26.32 44.45 -33.08
N GLN A 6 -25.05 44.77 -32.85
CA GLN A 6 -23.93 43.95 -33.30
C GLN A 6 -23.59 42.98 -32.18
N GLY A 7 -24.07 41.75 -32.29
CA GLY A 7 -23.81 40.69 -31.32
C GLY A 7 -23.60 39.36 -32.00
N ALA A 8 -22.41 38.78 -31.75
CA ALA A 8 -22.06 37.38 -31.91
C ALA A 8 -21.92 36.83 -33.35
N LEU A 9 -20.80 37.16 -34.00
CA LEU A 9 -20.28 36.38 -35.13
C LEU A 9 -18.86 35.82 -34.89
N ASP A 10 -18.54 35.49 -33.63
CA ASP A 10 -17.30 34.81 -33.27
C ASP A 10 -17.59 33.50 -32.53
N THR A 11 -18.06 32.50 -33.28
CA THR A 11 -17.98 31.11 -32.83
C THR A 11 -17.36 30.32 -33.95
N PRO A 12 -16.06 29.94 -33.86
CA PRO A 12 -15.47 29.09 -34.88
C PRO A 12 -16.20 27.75 -34.83
N ARG A 13 -16.99 27.53 -35.87
CA ARG A 13 -17.78 26.31 -36.09
C ARG A 13 -16.79 25.18 -36.33
N ARG A 14 -16.30 24.56 -35.24
CA ARG A 14 -15.48 23.34 -35.29
C ARG A 14 -16.30 22.28 -36.02
N ALA A 15 -15.94 22.04 -37.27
CA ALA A 15 -16.44 20.93 -38.06
C ALA A 15 -16.08 19.63 -37.35
N ARG A 16 -16.99 19.16 -36.51
CA ARG A 16 -16.90 17.87 -35.81
C ARG A 16 -17.08 16.80 -36.89
N ARG A 17 -16.01 16.49 -37.62
CA ARG A 17 -15.93 15.32 -38.51
C ARG A 17 -16.27 14.10 -37.64
N ARG A 18 -17.51 13.65 -37.73
CA ARG A 18 -17.95 12.37 -37.18
C ARG A 18 -17.41 11.30 -38.12
N LEU A 19 -16.13 10.97 -37.98
CA LEU A 19 -15.63 9.71 -38.50
C LEU A 19 -16.49 8.60 -37.86
N PRO A 20 -17.02 7.65 -38.64
CA PRO A 20 -17.68 6.49 -38.07
C PRO A 20 -16.63 5.78 -37.21
N ARG A 21 -16.80 5.85 -35.90
CA ARG A 21 -16.00 5.07 -34.96
C ARG A 21 -16.32 3.61 -35.26
N LEU A 22 -15.39 2.92 -35.92
CA LEU A 22 -15.41 1.47 -36.09
C LEU A 22 -15.20 0.86 -34.70
N TRP A 23 -16.26 0.81 -33.91
CA TRP A 23 -16.29 0.09 -32.64
C TRP A 23 -16.36 -1.40 -32.93
N MET A 24 -15.20 -1.97 -33.27
CA MET A 24 -14.97 -3.39 -33.02
C MET A 24 -15.13 -3.62 -31.52
N SER A 25 -16.04 -4.52 -31.17
CA SER A 25 -16.53 -4.74 -29.81
C SER A 25 -15.39 -5.17 -28.87
N ASN A 26 -14.93 -4.26 -28.02
CA ASN A 26 -13.85 -4.46 -27.05
C ASN A 26 -14.00 -5.72 -26.17
N GLU A 27 -15.22 -6.22 -25.97
CA GLU A 27 -15.52 -7.41 -25.17
C GLU A 27 -15.05 -8.71 -25.84
N THR A 28 -15.33 -8.90 -27.13
CA THR A 28 -14.97 -10.14 -27.84
C THR A 28 -13.48 -10.22 -28.09
N PHE A 29 -12.85 -9.11 -28.48
CA PHE A 29 -11.39 -9.03 -28.66
C PHE A 29 -10.62 -9.28 -27.35
N GLY A 30 -11.16 -8.88 -26.20
CA GLY A 30 -10.53 -9.15 -24.90
C GLY A 30 -10.39 -10.64 -24.59
N ILE A 31 -11.43 -11.43 -24.88
CA ILE A 31 -11.44 -12.88 -24.65
C ILE A 31 -10.47 -13.59 -25.60
N TRP A 32 -10.44 -13.17 -26.87
CA TRP A 32 -9.48 -13.70 -27.86
C TRP A 32 -8.04 -13.37 -27.49
N ALA A 33 -7.76 -12.12 -27.08
CA ALA A 33 -6.43 -11.69 -26.66
C ALA A 33 -5.94 -12.44 -25.40
N GLU A 34 -6.80 -12.66 -24.42
CA GLU A 34 -6.45 -13.43 -23.21
C GLU A 34 -6.09 -14.89 -23.53
N ARG A 35 -6.82 -15.49 -24.49
CA ARG A 35 -6.52 -16.84 -24.97
C ARG A 35 -5.25 -16.87 -25.81
N PHE A 36 -5.03 -15.87 -26.66
CA PHE A 36 -3.81 -15.74 -27.48
C PHE A 36 -2.57 -15.53 -26.60
N ALA A 37 -2.64 -14.68 -25.58
CA ALA A 37 -1.56 -14.43 -24.64
C ALA A 37 -1.14 -15.70 -23.88
N ARG A 38 -2.10 -16.51 -23.43
CA ARG A 38 -1.82 -17.82 -22.81
C ARG A 38 -1.11 -18.79 -23.77
N VAL A 39 -1.52 -18.80 -25.03
CA VAL A 39 -0.91 -19.69 -26.05
C VAL A 39 0.50 -19.23 -26.43
N MET A 40 0.70 -17.91 -26.61
CA MET A 40 1.95 -17.36 -27.12
C MET A 40 3.09 -17.35 -26.10
N GLY A 41 2.78 -17.32 -24.79
CA GLY A 41 3.77 -17.43 -23.72
C GLY A 41 4.24 -18.86 -23.40
N THR A 42 3.67 -19.88 -24.05
CA THR A 42 3.97 -21.29 -23.75
C THR A 42 5.00 -21.86 -24.73
N PRO A 43 6.05 -22.58 -24.28
CA PRO A 43 7.06 -23.18 -25.18
C PRO A 43 6.48 -24.17 -26.19
N GLN A 44 5.28 -24.70 -25.93
CA GLN A 44 4.55 -25.57 -26.84
C GLN A 44 4.14 -24.89 -28.16
N PHE A 45 3.88 -23.57 -28.16
CA PHE A 45 3.53 -22.85 -29.38
C PHE A 45 4.71 -22.81 -30.37
N LEU A 46 5.90 -22.49 -29.85
CA LEU A 46 7.12 -22.49 -30.64
C LEU A 46 7.40 -23.88 -31.23
N LEU A 47 7.25 -24.93 -30.42
CA LEU A 47 7.45 -26.31 -30.85
C LEU A 47 6.43 -26.71 -31.95
N GLY A 48 5.16 -26.34 -31.80
CA GLY A 48 4.13 -26.58 -32.83
C GLY A 48 4.44 -25.86 -34.14
N MET A 49 4.85 -24.60 -34.10
CA MET A 49 5.25 -23.83 -35.28
C MET A 49 6.49 -24.43 -35.96
N THR A 50 7.49 -24.87 -35.19
CA THR A 50 8.68 -25.54 -35.73
C THR A 50 8.32 -26.86 -36.40
N VAL A 51 7.45 -27.67 -35.79
CA VAL A 51 6.96 -28.92 -36.39
C VAL A 51 6.18 -28.64 -37.68
N PHE A 52 5.32 -27.62 -37.70
CA PHE A 52 4.60 -27.23 -38.92
C PHE A 52 5.57 -26.86 -40.05
N CYS A 53 6.55 -26.00 -39.78
CA CYS A 53 7.58 -25.65 -40.76
C CYS A 53 8.36 -26.88 -41.22
N ALA A 54 8.79 -27.75 -40.30
CA ALA A 54 9.52 -28.97 -40.63
C ALA A 54 8.72 -29.93 -41.52
N VAL A 55 7.43 -30.14 -41.21
CA VAL A 55 6.51 -30.96 -42.02
C VAL A 55 6.30 -30.33 -43.39
N TRP A 56 6.13 -29.02 -43.48
CA TRP A 56 5.98 -28.31 -44.76
C TRP A 56 7.21 -28.47 -45.64
N LEU A 57 8.40 -28.27 -45.07
CA LEU A 57 9.68 -28.45 -45.77
C LEU A 57 9.85 -29.90 -46.21
N ALA A 58 9.57 -30.87 -45.32
CA ALA A 58 9.68 -32.29 -45.63
C ALA A 58 8.72 -32.69 -46.77
N TRP A 59 7.46 -32.26 -46.71
CA TRP A 59 6.46 -32.56 -47.74
C TRP A 59 6.88 -32.00 -49.10
N ASN A 60 7.25 -30.72 -49.18
CA ASN A 60 7.64 -30.09 -50.44
C ASN A 60 9.03 -30.52 -50.94
N SER A 61 9.87 -31.13 -50.10
CA SER A 61 11.18 -31.67 -50.49
C SER A 61 11.12 -33.12 -50.98
N LEU A 62 10.28 -33.95 -50.35
CA LEU A 62 10.20 -35.40 -50.60
C LEU A 62 9.26 -35.77 -51.76
N VAL A 63 8.33 -34.89 -52.13
CA VAL A 63 7.35 -35.12 -53.19
C VAL A 63 7.94 -34.79 -54.58
N PRO A 64 7.63 -35.57 -55.65
CA PRO A 64 8.05 -35.27 -57.02
C PRO A 64 7.58 -33.89 -57.50
N GLU A 65 8.35 -33.23 -58.39
CA GLU A 65 8.11 -31.85 -58.83
C GLU A 65 6.70 -31.58 -59.39
N SER A 66 6.01 -32.61 -59.91
CA SER A 66 4.64 -32.51 -60.41
C SER A 66 3.57 -32.32 -59.32
N LEU A 67 3.89 -32.59 -58.05
CA LEU A 67 2.97 -32.50 -56.90
C LEU A 67 3.51 -31.57 -55.80
N GLN A 68 4.62 -30.86 -56.03
CA GLN A 68 5.15 -29.87 -55.10
C GLN A 68 4.24 -28.64 -55.09
N PHE A 69 3.60 -28.39 -53.95
CA PHE A 69 2.77 -27.21 -53.75
C PHE A 69 3.61 -25.93 -53.65
N ASP A 70 4.80 -26.03 -53.04
CA ASP A 70 5.77 -24.95 -52.86
C ASP A 70 7.13 -25.45 -53.36
N PRO A 71 7.45 -25.27 -54.66
CA PRO A 71 8.63 -25.87 -55.28
C PRO A 71 9.91 -25.48 -54.58
N LYS A 72 10.76 -26.48 -54.28
CA LYS A 72 12.09 -26.25 -53.68
C LYS A 72 12.97 -25.32 -54.52
N ALA A 73 12.79 -25.35 -55.86
CA ALA A 73 13.52 -24.51 -56.81
C ALA A 73 13.25 -23.01 -56.64
N LEU A 74 12.09 -22.64 -56.08
CA LEU A 74 11.72 -21.25 -55.78
C LEU A 74 12.05 -20.87 -54.32
N ASN A 75 12.80 -21.70 -53.59
CA ASN A 75 13.17 -21.47 -52.18
C ASN A 75 11.96 -21.32 -51.24
N PHE A 76 10.88 -22.08 -51.47
CA PHE A 76 9.69 -22.05 -50.61
C PHE A 76 9.03 -20.66 -50.51
N THR A 77 8.77 -20.04 -51.67
CA THR A 77 8.17 -18.70 -51.76
C THR A 77 6.84 -18.63 -51.02
N LEU A 78 5.99 -19.67 -51.08
CA LEU A 78 4.68 -19.63 -50.42
C LEU A 78 4.83 -19.63 -48.90
N LEU A 79 5.71 -20.47 -48.35
CA LEU A 79 6.01 -20.46 -46.92
C LEU A 79 6.47 -19.08 -46.47
N THR A 80 7.36 -18.46 -47.24
CA THR A 80 7.90 -17.13 -46.94
C THR A 80 6.82 -16.05 -47.00
N LEU A 81 5.95 -16.10 -48.00
CA LEU A 81 4.80 -15.18 -48.12
C LEU A 81 3.84 -15.32 -46.93
N ILE A 82 3.56 -16.54 -46.49
CA ILE A 82 2.68 -16.80 -45.35
C ILE A 82 3.32 -16.27 -44.06
N LEU A 83 4.61 -16.53 -43.83
CA LEU A 83 5.31 -16.06 -42.63
C LEU A 83 5.42 -14.53 -42.58
N SER A 84 5.69 -13.89 -43.71
CA SER A 84 5.74 -12.42 -43.79
C SER A 84 4.36 -11.78 -43.59
N LEU A 85 3.30 -12.39 -44.12
CA LEU A 85 1.92 -11.98 -43.85
C LEU A 85 1.56 -12.15 -42.36
N GLN A 86 1.97 -13.27 -41.74
CA GLN A 86 1.73 -13.55 -40.33
C GLN A 86 2.34 -12.47 -39.44
N ALA A 87 3.59 -12.07 -39.71
CA ALA A 87 4.24 -10.98 -39.00
C ALA A 87 3.53 -9.63 -39.21
N SER A 88 3.09 -9.35 -40.43
CA SER A 88 2.40 -8.09 -40.76
C SER A 88 1.04 -7.94 -40.05
N TYR A 89 0.26 -9.02 -39.93
CA TYR A 89 -1.03 -8.99 -39.22
C TYR A 89 -0.88 -9.09 -37.69
N ALA A 90 0.23 -9.64 -37.19
CA ALA A 90 0.52 -9.65 -35.76
C ALA A 90 0.70 -8.23 -35.20
N ALA A 91 1.40 -7.34 -35.92
CA ALA A 91 1.66 -5.97 -35.47
C ALA A 91 0.41 -5.16 -35.06
N PRO A 92 -0.66 -5.05 -35.87
CA PRO A 92 -1.87 -4.32 -35.48
C PRO A 92 -2.64 -5.00 -34.35
N LEU A 93 -2.62 -6.34 -34.26
CA LEU A 93 -3.24 -7.06 -33.15
C LEU A 93 -2.50 -6.84 -31.83
N ILE A 94 -1.16 -6.85 -31.87
CA ILE A 94 -0.31 -6.58 -30.71
C ILE A 94 -0.55 -5.15 -30.22
N LEU A 95 -0.61 -4.17 -31.12
CA LEU A 95 -0.87 -2.77 -30.76
C LEU A 95 -2.23 -2.61 -30.04
N LEU A 96 -3.27 -3.30 -30.52
CA LEU A 96 -4.58 -3.30 -29.86
C LEU A 96 -4.56 -3.98 -28.49
N ALA A 97 -3.82 -5.08 -28.35
CA ALA A 97 -3.65 -5.78 -27.08
C ALA A 97 -2.85 -4.93 -26.06
N GLU A 98 -1.83 -4.22 -26.53
CA GLU A 98 -1.01 -3.33 -25.72
C GLU A 98 -1.81 -2.13 -25.20
N ASN A 99 -2.60 -1.47 -26.05
CA ASN A 99 -3.48 -0.38 -25.62
C ASN A 99 -4.44 -0.80 -24.49
N ARG A 100 -5.02 -1.99 -24.57
CA ARG A 100 -5.91 -2.51 -23.53
C ARG A 100 -5.18 -2.82 -22.23
N SER A 101 -3.95 -3.35 -22.33
CA SER A 101 -3.12 -3.63 -21.17
C SER A 101 -2.75 -2.32 -20.46
N ALA A 102 -2.32 -1.31 -21.22
CA ALA A 102 -2.02 0.02 -20.70
C ALA A 102 -3.24 0.71 -20.05
N ASP A 103 -4.45 0.53 -20.60
CA ASP A 103 -5.68 1.03 -20.00
C ASP A 103 -5.99 0.36 -18.65
N ARG A 104 -5.81 -0.97 -18.55
CA ARG A 104 -5.94 -1.71 -17.28
C ARG A 104 -4.90 -1.23 -16.26
N ASP A 105 -3.65 -1.14 -16.67
CA ASP A 105 -2.54 -0.70 -15.81
C ASP A 105 -2.77 0.72 -15.27
N ARG A 106 -3.35 1.60 -16.10
CA ARG A 106 -3.73 2.95 -15.68
C ARG A 106 -4.80 2.96 -14.59
N VAL A 107 -5.83 2.11 -14.72
CA VAL A 107 -6.88 2.00 -13.70
C VAL A 107 -6.32 1.44 -12.39
N GLU A 108 -5.49 0.41 -12.49
CA GLU A 108 -4.82 -0.19 -11.32
C GLU A 108 -3.93 0.83 -10.61
N PHE A 109 -3.14 1.59 -11.35
CA PHE A 109 -2.29 2.66 -10.80
C PHE A 109 -3.08 3.78 -10.12
N GLN A 110 -4.25 4.16 -10.66
CA GLN A 110 -5.12 5.15 -10.02
C GLN A 110 -5.73 4.62 -8.72
N ALA A 111 -6.15 3.35 -8.69
CA ALA A 111 -6.67 2.72 -7.50
C ALA A 111 -5.59 2.58 -6.42
N ASP A 112 -4.38 2.22 -6.81
CA ASP A 112 -3.22 2.11 -5.90
C ASP A 112 -2.88 3.46 -5.26
N ARG A 113 -2.84 4.54 -6.05
CA ARG A 113 -2.67 5.91 -5.51
C ARG A 113 -3.72 6.27 -4.47
N GLN A 114 -5.00 6.01 -4.74
CA GLN A 114 -6.06 6.29 -3.77
C GLN A 114 -5.92 5.46 -2.49
N ARG A 115 -5.46 4.21 -2.60
CA ARG A 115 -5.18 3.36 -1.43
C ARG A 115 -4.00 3.91 -0.64
N ALA A 116 -2.93 4.34 -1.29
CA ALA A 116 -1.77 4.95 -0.65
C ALA A 116 -2.15 6.23 0.11
N GLU A 117 -2.95 7.10 -0.49
CA GLU A 117 -3.47 8.31 0.18
C GLU A 117 -4.29 7.97 1.43
N ARG A 118 -5.18 6.98 1.37
CA ARG A 118 -5.94 6.50 2.53
C ARG A 118 -5.03 5.89 3.60
N ALA A 119 -4.05 5.08 3.21
CA ALA A 119 -3.12 4.48 4.15
C ALA A 119 -2.28 5.53 4.89
N LEU A 120 -1.87 6.61 4.20
CA LEU A 120 -1.20 7.75 4.83
C LEU A 120 -2.13 8.46 5.82
N ALA A 121 -3.38 8.71 5.45
CA ALA A 121 -4.37 9.34 6.34
C ALA A 121 -4.66 8.47 7.58
N ASP A 122 -4.81 7.15 7.41
CA ASP A 122 -5.01 6.21 8.51
C ASP A 122 -3.80 6.18 9.45
N THR A 123 -2.59 6.23 8.89
CA THR A 123 -1.35 6.28 9.67
C THR A 123 -1.24 7.60 10.46
N GLU A 124 -1.58 8.73 9.85
CA GLU A 124 -1.61 10.03 10.54
C GLU A 124 -2.65 10.04 11.66
N PHE A 125 -3.84 9.48 11.40
CA PHE A 125 -4.90 9.34 12.38
C PHE A 125 -4.46 8.50 13.57
N LEU A 126 -3.95 7.28 13.32
CA LEU A 126 -3.45 6.40 14.37
C LEU A 126 -2.31 7.05 15.17
N THR A 127 -1.41 7.79 14.52
CA THR A 127 -0.33 8.50 15.21
C THR A 127 -0.87 9.58 16.13
N ARG A 128 -1.90 10.32 15.71
CA ARG A 128 -2.57 11.34 16.53
C ARG A 128 -3.31 10.72 17.71
N GLU A 129 -4.05 9.63 17.48
CA GLU A 129 -4.74 8.87 18.53
C GLU A 129 -3.77 8.26 19.55
N VAL A 130 -2.62 7.74 19.10
CA VAL A 130 -1.58 7.23 20.00
C VAL A 130 -0.95 8.36 20.82
N ALA A 131 -0.75 9.54 20.22
CA ALA A 131 -0.23 10.70 20.93
C ALA A 131 -1.21 11.20 22.01
N SER A 132 -2.51 11.27 21.71
CA SER A 132 -3.54 11.67 22.68
C SER A 132 -3.66 10.64 23.81
N LEU A 133 -3.66 9.34 23.48
CA LEU A 133 -3.68 8.26 24.46
C LEU A 133 -2.46 8.31 25.39
N ARG A 134 -1.26 8.58 24.86
CA ARG A 134 -0.04 8.70 25.65
C ARG A 134 -0.10 9.85 26.66
N ILE A 135 -0.67 10.99 26.29
CA ILE A 135 -0.84 12.13 27.20
C ILE A 135 -1.81 11.76 28.32
N ALA A 136 -2.97 11.18 27.99
CA ALA A 136 -3.95 10.73 28.97
C ALA A 136 -3.37 9.71 29.97
N MET A 137 -2.55 8.76 29.50
CA MET A 137 -1.85 7.81 30.39
C MET A 137 -0.85 8.51 31.33
N ARG A 138 -0.15 9.56 30.87
CA ARG A 138 0.81 10.32 31.69
C ARG A 138 0.13 11.10 32.82
N ASP A 139 -1.04 11.67 32.57
CA ASP A 139 -1.80 12.39 33.60
C ASP A 139 -2.30 11.46 34.71
N VAL A 140 -2.74 10.24 34.37
CA VAL A 140 -3.15 9.23 35.36
C VAL A 140 -1.97 8.83 36.24
N ALA A 141 -0.81 8.53 35.63
CA ALA A 141 0.40 8.18 36.39
C ALA A 141 0.85 9.32 37.34
N THR A 142 0.75 10.58 36.89
CA THR A 142 1.10 11.75 37.70
C THR A 142 0.16 11.90 38.89
N ARG A 143 -1.15 11.70 38.69
CA ARG A 143 -2.15 11.76 39.76
C ARG A 143 -1.92 10.69 40.82
N ASP A 144 -1.68 9.45 40.42
CA ASP A 144 -1.46 8.36 41.35
C ASP A 144 -0.16 8.54 42.14
N PHE A 145 0.90 9.04 41.50
CA PHE A 145 2.15 9.42 42.18
C PHE A 145 1.95 10.56 43.20
N ILE A 146 1.29 11.65 42.81
CA ILE A 146 1.01 12.76 43.74
C ILE A 146 0.17 12.26 44.92
N ARG A 147 -0.80 11.37 44.67
CA ARG A 147 -1.62 10.76 45.72
C ARG A 147 -0.78 9.90 46.67
N SER A 148 0.15 9.09 46.17
CA SER A 148 1.01 8.26 47.02
C SER A 148 1.96 9.12 47.87
N GLU A 149 2.56 10.16 47.30
CA GLU A 149 3.42 11.10 48.03
C GLU A 149 2.65 11.84 49.12
N LEU A 150 1.46 12.37 48.80
CA LEU A 150 0.60 13.01 49.80
C LEU A 150 0.24 12.06 50.94
N ARG A 151 -0.05 10.79 50.64
CA ARG A 151 -0.35 9.79 51.66
C ARG A 151 0.87 9.49 52.53
N SER A 152 2.04 9.32 51.92
CA SER A 152 3.30 9.09 52.62
C SER A 152 3.66 10.25 53.56
N LEU A 153 3.52 11.49 53.10
CA LEU A 153 3.81 12.68 53.92
C LEU A 153 2.83 12.84 55.09
N ILE A 154 1.54 12.51 54.89
CA ILE A 154 0.56 12.50 55.99
C ILE A 154 0.92 11.45 57.03
N GLU A 155 1.30 10.25 56.58
CA GLU A 155 1.68 9.15 57.46
C GLU A 155 2.94 9.48 58.28
N GLU A 156 3.94 10.12 57.65
CA GLU A 156 5.14 10.61 58.34
C GLU A 156 4.81 11.65 59.43
N MET A 157 3.94 12.63 59.15
CA MET A 157 3.53 13.62 60.15
C MET A 157 2.73 13.00 61.30
N GLU A 158 1.87 12.01 61.02
CA GLU A 158 1.12 11.29 62.05
C GLU A 158 2.04 10.48 62.96
N GLU A 159 3.05 9.81 62.40
CA GLU A 159 4.07 9.09 63.18
C GLU A 159 4.90 10.03 64.06
N GLN A 160 5.30 11.20 63.53
CA GLN A 160 6.07 12.19 64.27
C GLN A 160 5.29 12.73 65.47
N ARG A 161 4.00 13.03 65.27
CA ARG A 161 3.11 13.47 66.36
C ARG A 161 2.89 12.37 67.40
N ARG A 162 2.72 11.11 66.98
CA ARG A 162 2.64 9.96 67.89
C ARG A 162 3.93 9.77 68.68
N GLY A 163 5.08 10.00 68.05
CA GLY A 163 6.39 9.96 68.70
C GLY A 163 6.54 11.04 69.77
N ASP A 164 6.12 12.27 69.48
CA ASP A 164 6.12 13.39 70.43
C ASP A 164 5.16 13.13 71.60
N ASP A 165 3.95 12.62 71.33
CA ASP A 165 2.99 12.23 72.37
C ASP A 165 3.57 11.12 73.27
N ALA A 166 4.27 10.13 72.69
CA ALA A 166 4.92 9.06 73.44
C ALA A 166 6.20 9.51 74.18
N ALA A 167 6.89 10.54 73.71
CA ALA A 167 8.04 11.13 74.39
C ALA A 167 7.60 12.01 75.57
N GLY A 168 6.53 12.78 75.40
CA GLY A 168 5.92 13.57 76.48
C GLY A 168 5.38 12.71 77.62
N ASP A 169 4.85 11.51 77.31
CA ASP A 169 4.39 10.55 78.32
C ASP A 169 5.55 9.88 79.07
N ARG A 170 6.74 9.78 78.46
CA ARG A 170 7.97 9.25 79.12
C ARG A 170 8.61 10.26 80.05
N ASP A 171 8.61 11.55 79.71
CA ASP A 171 9.09 12.64 80.59
C ASP A 171 8.17 12.87 81.80
N ALA A 172 6.87 12.59 81.67
CA ALA A 172 5.93 12.64 82.79
C ALA A 172 6.08 11.45 83.77
N ALA A 173 6.77 10.38 83.37
CA ALA A 173 6.90 9.13 84.13
C ALA A 173 8.22 8.99 84.93
N ASP A 174 9.17 9.93 84.85
CA ASP A 174 10.40 9.89 85.66
C ASP A 174 10.32 10.86 86.86
N PRO A 175 9.99 10.39 88.08
CA PRO A 175 10.04 11.25 89.27
C PRO A 175 11.50 11.46 89.70
N PRO A 176 11.84 12.63 90.28
CA PRO A 176 13.20 12.91 90.72
C PRO A 176 13.59 11.91 91.82
N ARG A 177 14.56 11.05 91.54
CA ARG A 177 15.18 10.20 92.56
C ARG A 177 16.01 11.07 93.50
N ASP A 178 15.41 11.42 94.63
CA ASP A 178 16.11 11.95 95.81
C ASP A 178 17.28 11.03 96.17
N ARG A 179 18.50 11.56 96.08
CA ARG A 179 19.69 10.92 96.67
C ARG A 179 19.78 11.36 98.13
N PRO A 180 19.76 10.45 99.12
CA PRO A 180 19.88 10.85 100.51
C PRO A 180 21.31 11.33 100.80
N HIS A 181 21.39 12.47 101.49
CA HIS A 181 22.58 12.89 102.21
C HIS A 181 22.86 11.89 103.33
N GLU A 182 23.98 11.17 103.24
CA GLU A 182 24.50 10.37 104.35
C GLU A 182 25.51 11.22 105.13
N GLU A 183 25.08 11.66 106.31
CA GLU A 183 25.94 12.17 107.36
C GLU A 183 27.00 11.14 107.73
N SER A 184 28.25 11.57 107.83
CA SER A 184 29.24 10.93 108.70
C SER A 184 29.77 11.98 109.67
N ARG A 185 29.12 12.02 110.83
CA ARG A 185 29.67 12.28 112.17
C ARG A 185 31.20 12.42 112.22
N THR A 186 31.70 13.60 112.55
CA THR A 186 32.27 13.96 113.89
C THR A 186 33.39 13.08 114.44
N GLN A 187 34.42 13.79 114.94
CA GLN A 187 35.11 13.57 116.22
C GLN A 187 36.43 12.77 116.19
N GLY A 188 37.49 13.38 116.75
CA GLY A 188 38.66 12.68 117.28
C GLY A 188 39.99 13.22 116.77
#